data_AF-A0A1F6GYX2-F1
#
_entry.id   AF-A0A1F6GYX2-F1
#
_cell.length_a   1.000
_cell.length_b   1.000
_cell.length_c   1.000
_cell.angle_alpha   90.00
_cell.angle_beta   90.00
_cell.angle_gamma   90.00
#
_symmetry.space_group_name_H-M   'P 1'
#
loop_
_entity.id
_entity.type
_entity.pdbx_description
1 polymer ?
#
loop_
_entity_poly.entity_id
_entity_poly.type
_entity_poly.pdbx_seq_one_letter_code
_entity_poly.pdbx_strand_id
1 'polypeptide(L)'
;MKPIWMWVSQLDFEGLEERHKAWVTQAVAGALVADGVVAEAEKPHLAALLEMIEPFPALKQLAWDIIWAKKSARLEKIDLDPQTAVKVYKIVLEIAAADLSLHPHEIRFLLDLSEKLSLPKAQARQLLKSTLQVMRIDYLLTMKSMLGPTEREWLATAIVQLVWADGVVEARETLFLSHLFDLISDEPELMKQLREAPQSLDLEKLGSPHFGTEFAETILRYLTEMTLSDERLEPFGLDVARVAGKRMGITPERAEELILETGKILGF
;
A
#
# COMPACT_ATOMS: atom_id res chain seq x y z
N MET A 1 -9.68 14.45 -5.65
CA MET A 1 -9.95 13.32 -4.74
C MET A 1 -9.77 13.81 -3.32
N LYS A 2 -10.71 13.54 -2.41
CA LYS A 2 -10.45 13.69 -0.98
C LYS A 2 -9.61 12.47 -0.56
N PRO A 3 -8.50 12.62 0.18
CA PRO A 3 -7.74 11.47 0.66
C PRO A 3 -8.66 10.54 1.47
N ILE A 4 -8.42 9.23 1.37
CA ILE A 4 -9.23 8.16 2.01
C ILE A 4 -9.18 8.22 3.56
N TRP A 5 -8.41 9.14 4.14
CA TRP A 5 -8.11 9.16 5.58
C TRP A 5 -8.81 10.30 6.32
N MET A 6 -10.09 10.10 6.63
CA MET A 6 -10.49 10.33 8.03
C MET A 6 -10.01 9.03 8.72
N TRP A 7 -9.30 8.98 9.83
CA TRP A 7 -9.65 9.62 11.10
C TRP A 7 -8.46 9.55 12.10
N VAL A 8 -7.50 10.47 12.05
CA VAL A 8 -6.73 10.81 13.28
C VAL A 8 -7.72 11.19 14.40
N SER A 9 -8.88 11.75 14.02
CA SER A 9 -10.05 12.04 14.86
C SER A 9 -10.79 10.82 15.43
N GLN A 10 -10.50 9.58 15.02
CA GLN A 10 -11.07 8.37 15.65
C GLN A 10 -10.27 7.93 16.86
N LEU A 11 -9.03 8.42 16.98
CA LEU A 11 -8.28 8.31 18.21
C LEU A 11 -8.88 9.31 19.19
N ASP A 12 -9.42 8.81 20.30
CA ASP A 12 -9.80 9.65 21.44
C ASP A 12 -8.54 10.13 22.14
N PHE A 13 -7.79 10.99 21.45
CA PHE A 13 -6.45 11.41 21.85
C PHE A 13 -6.50 12.19 23.18
N GLU A 14 -7.54 13.00 23.38
CA GLU A 14 -7.73 13.76 24.63
C GLU A 14 -7.94 12.84 25.83
N GLY A 15 -8.68 11.74 25.66
CA GLY A 15 -8.95 10.74 26.69
C GLY A 15 -7.74 9.88 27.07
N LEU A 16 -6.63 9.93 26.32
CA LEU A 16 -5.43 9.17 26.62
C LEU A 16 -4.66 9.73 27.83
N GLU A 17 -4.01 8.84 28.59
CA GLU A 17 -3.01 9.23 29.58
C GLU A 17 -1.85 9.99 28.92
N GLU A 18 -1.23 10.93 29.64
CA GLU A 18 -0.14 11.77 29.10
C GLU A 18 1.02 10.96 28.50
N ARG A 19 1.38 9.83 29.12
CA ARG A 19 2.41 8.93 28.57
C ARG A 19 2.01 8.32 27.23
N HIS A 20 0.73 8.01 27.05
CA HIS A 20 0.19 7.44 25.81
C HIS A 20 0.09 8.51 24.72
N LYS A 21 -0.32 9.73 25.07
CA LYS A 21 -0.30 10.89 24.16
C LYS A 21 1.11 11.12 23.62
N ALA A 22 2.10 11.22 24.51
CA ALA A 22 3.50 11.41 24.13
C ALA A 22 4.00 10.29 23.22
N TRP A 23 3.72 9.04 23.55
CA TRP A 23 4.11 7.90 22.74
C TRP A 23 3.47 7.92 21.35
N VAL A 24 2.18 8.20 21.25
CA VAL A 24 1.49 8.32 19.96
C VAL A 24 2.08 9.46 19.14
N THR A 25 2.34 10.61 19.75
CA THR A 25 3.00 11.74 19.08
C THR A 25 4.37 11.32 18.51
N GLN A 26 5.16 10.56 19.28
CA GLN A 26 6.46 10.04 18.81
C GLN A 26 6.30 9.07 17.64
N ALA A 27 5.32 8.17 17.70
CA ALA A 27 5.09 7.18 16.65
C ALA A 27 4.66 7.84 15.33
N VAL A 28 3.72 8.78 15.40
CA VAL A 28 3.23 9.53 14.22
C VAL A 28 4.33 10.44 13.66
N ALA A 29 5.02 11.20 14.49
CA ALA A 29 6.13 12.04 14.05
C ALA A 29 7.29 11.22 13.47
N GLY A 30 7.57 10.05 14.06
CA GLY A 30 8.60 9.13 13.59
C GLY A 30 8.27 8.49 12.24
N ALA A 31 6.99 8.32 11.92
CA ALA A 31 6.53 7.86 10.61
C ALA A 31 6.82 8.89 9.52
N LEU A 32 6.47 10.16 9.78
CA LEU A 32 6.69 11.31 8.86
C LEU A 32 8.16 11.58 8.50
N VAL A 33 9.11 10.98 9.22
CA VAL A 33 10.55 11.14 8.95
C VAL A 33 11.27 9.79 8.92
N ALA A 34 10.56 8.70 8.64
CA ALA A 34 11.14 7.36 8.58
C ALA A 34 12.24 7.26 7.49
N ASP A 35 12.10 8.03 6.42
CA ASP A 35 13.03 8.17 5.29
C ASP A 35 14.00 9.36 5.45
N GLY A 36 13.82 10.19 6.49
CA GLY A 36 14.62 11.37 6.79
C GLY A 36 14.06 12.71 6.26
N VAL A 37 12.87 12.73 5.64
CA VAL A 37 12.25 13.96 5.14
C VAL A 37 10.73 13.85 5.09
N VAL A 38 10.01 14.90 5.50
CA VAL A 38 8.56 14.96 5.29
C VAL A 38 8.26 15.25 3.83
N ALA A 39 7.66 14.31 3.11
CA ALA A 39 7.28 14.44 1.71
C ALA A 39 6.05 15.36 1.53
N GLU A 40 5.83 15.87 0.31
CA GLU A 40 4.67 16.73 0.01
C GLU A 40 3.33 16.04 0.30
N ALA A 41 3.25 14.73 -0.01
CA ALA A 41 2.06 13.91 0.24
C ALA A 41 1.75 13.73 1.73
N GLU A 42 2.76 13.84 2.60
CA GLU A 42 2.62 13.67 4.05
C GLU A 42 2.26 14.96 4.79
N LYS A 43 2.40 16.13 4.15
CA LYS A 43 2.10 17.43 4.77
C LYS A 43 0.69 17.55 5.38
N PRO A 44 -0.38 17.03 4.75
CA PRO A 44 -1.71 17.03 5.38
C PRO A 44 -1.73 16.24 6.69
N HIS A 45 -0.98 15.14 6.79
CA HIS A 45 -0.88 14.33 8.00
C HIS A 45 -0.07 15.05 9.10
N LEU A 46 1.00 15.76 8.73
CA LEU A 46 1.71 16.64 9.66
C LEU A 46 0.79 17.74 10.19
N ALA A 47 0.00 18.39 9.34
CA ALA A 47 -0.96 19.39 9.77
C ALA A 47 -1.98 18.80 10.77
N ALA A 48 -2.53 17.62 10.48
CA ALA A 48 -3.45 16.93 11.37
C ALA A 48 -2.82 16.54 12.71
N LEU A 49 -1.55 16.09 12.72
CA LEU A 49 -0.81 15.84 13.96
C LEU A 49 -0.68 17.13 14.79
N LEU A 50 -0.29 18.24 14.16
CA LEU A 50 -0.09 19.52 14.84
C LEU A 50 -1.38 20.11 15.41
N GLU A 51 -2.50 19.93 14.72
CA GLU A 51 -3.84 20.29 15.20
C GLU A 51 -4.23 19.42 16.40
N MET A 52 -4.08 18.10 16.29
CA MET A 52 -4.40 17.16 17.37
C MET A 52 -3.63 17.46 18.68
N ILE A 53 -2.38 17.90 18.57
CA ILE A 53 -1.52 18.21 19.73
C ILE A 53 -1.47 19.71 20.07
N GLU A 54 -2.28 20.55 19.40
CA GLU A 54 -2.29 22.00 19.63
C GLU A 54 -2.53 22.38 21.11
N PRO A 55 -3.45 21.73 21.84
CA PRO A 55 -3.68 22.03 23.26
C PRO A 55 -2.51 21.64 24.19
N PHE A 56 -1.49 20.93 23.68
CA PHE A 56 -0.41 20.32 24.46
C PHE A 56 0.96 20.82 24.01
N PRO A 57 1.45 21.99 24.48
CA PRO A 57 2.70 22.59 24.03
C PRO A 57 3.93 21.68 24.12
N ALA A 58 3.99 20.82 25.16
CA ALA A 58 5.08 19.86 25.34
C ALA A 58 5.11 18.80 24.23
N LEU A 59 3.94 18.33 23.77
CA LEU A 59 3.83 17.35 22.68
C LEU A 59 4.18 17.99 21.34
N LYS A 60 3.79 19.25 21.14
CA LYS A 60 4.18 20.02 19.94
C LYS A 60 5.70 20.16 19.84
N GLN A 61 6.38 20.48 20.95
CA GLN A 61 7.84 20.53 20.97
C GLN A 61 8.45 19.15 20.67
N LEU A 62 7.93 18.09 21.30
CA LEU A 62 8.38 16.72 21.06
C LEU A 62 8.27 16.30 19.59
N ALA A 63 7.15 16.61 18.94
CA ALA A 63 6.96 16.33 17.51
C ALA A 63 7.99 17.07 16.66
N TRP A 64 8.22 18.36 16.92
CA TRP A 64 9.19 19.15 16.18
C TRP A 64 10.63 18.67 16.38
N ASP A 65 10.99 18.26 17.59
CA ASP A 65 12.33 17.73 17.87
C ASP A 65 12.62 16.48 17.01
N ILE A 66 11.64 15.60 16.84
CA ILE A 66 11.76 14.41 15.98
C ILE A 66 11.86 14.81 14.51
N ILE A 67 10.97 15.68 14.05
CA ILE A 67 10.89 16.10 12.65
C ILE A 67 12.18 16.83 12.23
N TRP A 68 12.69 17.75 13.06
CA TRP A 68 13.94 18.47 12.78
C TRP A 68 15.18 17.58 12.90
N ALA A 69 15.16 16.59 13.79
CA ALA A 69 16.23 15.60 13.87
C ALA A 69 16.29 14.67 12.65
N LYS A 70 15.22 14.63 11.83
CA LYS A 70 15.11 13.77 10.63
C LYS A 70 15.41 12.32 10.92
N LYS A 71 14.98 11.87 12.11
CA LYS A 71 15.27 10.54 12.60
C LYS A 71 14.09 10.06 13.41
N SER A 72 13.54 8.92 12.97
CA SER A 72 12.47 8.25 13.70
C SER A 72 12.86 7.99 15.15
N ALA A 73 11.95 8.30 16.07
CA ALA A 73 12.15 8.07 17.49
C ALA A 73 12.22 6.56 17.77
N ARG A 74 13.10 6.15 18.69
CA ARG A 74 13.08 4.77 19.19
C ARG A 74 11.89 4.61 20.11
N LEU A 75 10.86 3.92 19.63
CA LEU A 75 9.67 3.63 20.42
C LEU A 75 9.93 2.49 21.40
N GLU A 76 9.55 2.70 22.65
CA GLU A 76 9.48 1.63 23.64
C GLU A 76 8.16 0.87 23.51
N LYS A 77 8.08 -0.32 24.11
CA LYS A 77 6.81 -1.06 24.17
C LYS A 77 5.80 -0.28 25.03
N ILE A 78 4.56 -0.21 24.58
CA ILE A 78 3.48 0.48 25.27
C ILE A 78 2.32 -0.47 25.56
N ASP A 79 1.60 -0.21 26.64
CA ASP A 79 0.37 -0.91 27.00
C ASP A 79 -0.83 -0.02 26.66
N LEU A 80 -1.35 -0.20 25.45
CA LEU A 80 -2.59 0.41 24.98
C LEU A 80 -3.67 -0.66 24.95
N ASP A 81 -4.93 -0.26 25.17
CA ASP A 81 -6.03 -1.18 24.90
C ASP A 81 -6.00 -1.61 23.41
N PRO A 82 -6.46 -2.82 23.08
CA PRO A 82 -6.33 -3.36 21.73
C PRO A 82 -6.98 -2.50 20.64
N GLN A 83 -8.06 -1.77 20.94
CA GLN A 83 -8.73 -0.94 19.94
C GLN A 83 -7.89 0.30 19.63
N THR A 84 -7.36 0.95 20.66
CA THR A 84 -6.46 2.09 20.51
C THR A 84 -5.17 1.69 19.80
N ALA A 85 -4.57 0.56 20.15
CA ALA A 85 -3.38 0.05 19.48
C ALA A 85 -3.60 -0.14 17.96
N VAL A 86 -4.73 -0.74 17.56
CA VAL A 86 -5.08 -0.90 16.14
C VAL A 86 -5.27 0.46 15.45
N LYS A 87 -5.92 1.43 16.10
CA LYS A 87 -6.12 2.77 15.53
C LYS A 87 -4.79 3.49 15.29
N VAL A 88 -3.88 3.45 16.28
CA VAL A 88 -2.56 4.07 16.15
C VAL A 88 -1.76 3.42 15.03
N TYR A 89 -1.78 2.09 14.93
CA TYR A 89 -1.11 1.37 13.85
C TYR A 89 -1.66 1.79 12.47
N LYS A 90 -2.98 1.89 12.33
CA LYS A 90 -3.61 2.36 11.08
C LYS A 90 -3.16 3.77 10.72
N ILE A 91 -3.22 4.72 11.66
CA ILE A 91 -2.78 6.10 11.40
C ILE A 91 -1.33 6.14 10.89
N VAL A 92 -0.42 5.39 11.52
CA VAL A 92 0.99 5.37 11.11
C VAL A 92 1.18 4.68 9.75
N LEU A 93 0.45 3.59 9.52
CA LEU A 93 0.44 2.88 8.24
C LEU A 93 -0.05 3.77 7.08
N GLU A 94 -1.06 4.61 7.33
CA GLU A 94 -1.61 5.56 6.38
C GLU A 94 -0.62 6.66 6.00
N ILE A 95 0.11 7.16 6.99
CA ILE A 95 1.15 8.19 6.79
C ILE A 95 2.25 7.64 5.90
N ALA A 96 2.79 6.47 6.26
CA ALA A 96 3.82 5.80 5.48
C ALA A 96 3.34 5.39 4.08
N ALA A 97 2.03 5.40 3.82
CA ALA A 97 1.41 5.08 2.54
C ALA A 97 1.00 6.31 1.72
N ALA A 98 1.21 7.52 2.24
CA ALA A 98 0.58 8.73 1.72
C ALA A 98 1.03 9.10 0.30
N ASP A 99 2.26 8.76 -0.07
CA ASP A 99 2.84 8.99 -1.39
C ASP A 99 2.57 7.85 -2.40
N LEU A 100 1.74 6.87 -2.01
CA LEU A 100 1.42 5.65 -2.77
C LEU A 100 2.64 4.73 -3.00
N SER A 101 3.71 4.91 -2.24
CA SER A 101 4.88 4.05 -2.16
C SER A 101 5.06 3.55 -0.71
N LEU A 102 5.67 2.39 -0.56
CA LEU A 102 6.07 1.88 0.75
C LEU A 102 7.42 1.20 0.58
N HIS A 103 8.45 1.87 1.08
CA HIS A 103 9.82 1.42 0.98
C HIS A 103 10.15 0.34 2.02
N PRO A 104 11.19 -0.48 1.80
CA PRO A 104 11.57 -1.54 2.73
C PRO A 104 11.88 -1.08 4.16
N HIS A 105 12.27 0.18 4.36
CA HIS A 105 12.52 0.73 5.70
C HIS A 105 11.23 1.13 6.42
N GLU A 106 10.23 1.65 5.72
CA GLU A 106 8.90 1.97 6.26
C GLU A 106 8.15 0.69 6.64
N ILE A 107 8.21 -0.33 5.79
CA ILE A 107 7.64 -1.65 6.10
C ILE A 107 8.29 -2.24 7.35
N ARG A 108 9.62 -2.14 7.49
CA ARG A 108 10.31 -2.58 8.72
C ARG A 108 9.89 -1.76 9.94
N PHE A 109 9.71 -0.46 9.80
CA PHE A 109 9.21 0.40 10.87
C PHE A 109 7.80 0.00 11.30
N LEU A 110 6.90 -0.27 10.34
CA LEU A 110 5.55 -0.76 10.62
C LEU A 110 5.56 -2.11 11.33
N LEU A 111 6.40 -3.05 10.88
CA LEU A 111 6.55 -4.33 11.57
C LEU A 111 7.05 -4.16 13.01
N ASP A 112 8.07 -3.32 13.27
CA ASP A 112 8.53 -3.03 14.64
C ASP A 112 7.45 -2.34 15.48
N LEU A 113 6.72 -1.38 14.89
CA LEU A 113 5.60 -0.69 15.52
C LEU A 113 4.52 -1.68 15.99
N SER A 114 4.19 -2.68 15.17
CA SER A 114 3.23 -3.71 15.55
C SER A 114 3.65 -4.48 16.79
N GLU A 115 4.95 -4.73 16.96
CA GLU A 115 5.51 -5.38 18.14
C GLU A 115 5.47 -4.46 19.37
N LYS A 116 5.73 -3.15 19.21
CA LYS A 116 5.64 -2.18 20.32
C LYS A 116 4.21 -1.98 20.82
N LEU A 117 3.24 -2.09 19.91
CA LEU A 117 1.81 -2.03 20.20
C LEU A 117 1.22 -3.35 20.70
N SER A 118 2.04 -4.42 20.80
CA SER A 118 1.58 -5.77 21.14
C SER A 118 0.47 -6.32 20.24
N LEU A 119 0.44 -5.90 18.97
CA LEU A 119 -0.54 -6.38 18.01
C LEU A 119 -0.23 -7.83 17.58
N PRO A 120 -1.24 -8.70 17.43
CA PRO A 120 -1.05 -10.00 16.82
C PRO A 120 -0.43 -9.88 15.43
N LYS A 121 0.66 -10.60 15.15
CA LYS A 121 1.39 -10.53 13.86
C LYS A 121 0.48 -10.74 12.65
N ALA A 122 -0.48 -11.66 12.74
CA ALA A 122 -1.46 -11.90 11.68
C ALA A 122 -2.32 -10.67 11.38
N GLN A 123 -2.78 -9.96 12.43
CA GLN A 123 -3.59 -8.75 12.28
C GLN A 123 -2.79 -7.60 11.66
N ALA A 124 -1.55 -7.38 12.11
CA ALA A 124 -0.69 -6.34 11.56
C ALA A 124 -0.34 -6.58 10.09
N ARG A 125 -0.07 -7.84 9.72
CA ARG A 125 0.16 -8.27 8.33
C ARG A 125 -1.08 -8.06 7.46
N GLN A 126 -2.26 -8.45 7.96
CA GLN A 126 -3.52 -8.25 7.23
C GLN A 126 -3.76 -6.76 6.95
N LEU A 127 -3.55 -5.89 7.95
CA LEU A 127 -3.69 -4.43 7.78
C LEU A 127 -2.70 -3.88 6.76
N LEU A 128 -1.40 -4.23 6.88
CA LEU A 128 -0.37 -3.82 5.94
C LEU A 128 -0.72 -4.25 4.50
N LYS A 129 -1.13 -5.51 4.33
CA LYS A 129 -1.57 -6.05 3.04
C LYS A 129 -2.74 -5.26 2.47
N SER A 130 -3.82 -5.07 3.24
CA SER A 130 -4.97 -4.30 2.76
C SER A 130 -4.61 -2.87 2.37
N THR A 131 -3.71 -2.20 3.11
CA THR A 131 -3.24 -0.87 2.74
C THR A 131 -2.43 -0.90 1.45
N LEU A 132 -1.47 -1.81 1.30
CA LEU A 132 -0.70 -1.96 0.06
C LEU A 132 -1.62 -2.16 -1.14
N GLN A 133 -2.65 -3.00 -0.99
CA GLN A 133 -3.63 -3.25 -2.05
C GLN A 133 -4.38 -1.97 -2.47
N VAL A 134 -4.89 -1.20 -1.50
CA VAL A 134 -5.56 0.08 -1.77
C VAL A 134 -4.60 1.10 -2.40
N MET A 135 -3.36 1.19 -1.91
CA MET A 135 -2.35 2.07 -2.50
C MET A 135 -2.05 1.71 -3.95
N ARG A 136 -1.96 0.42 -4.28
CA ARG A 136 -1.71 -0.01 -5.66
C ARG A 136 -2.88 0.32 -6.56
N ILE A 137 -4.09 0.13 -6.08
CA ILE A 137 -5.31 0.59 -6.74
C ILE A 137 -5.24 2.10 -7.03
N ASP A 138 -4.97 2.92 -6.02
CA ASP A 138 -4.91 4.37 -6.18
C ASP A 138 -3.79 4.78 -7.14
N TYR A 139 -2.63 4.14 -7.05
CA TYR A 139 -1.52 4.35 -7.97
C TYR A 139 -1.92 4.02 -9.41
N LEU A 140 -2.60 2.89 -9.65
CA LEU A 140 -3.13 2.52 -10.98
C LEU A 140 -4.03 3.63 -11.56
N LEU A 141 -4.86 4.26 -10.72
CA LEU A 141 -5.72 5.36 -11.15
C LEU A 141 -4.92 6.62 -11.50
N THR A 142 -3.83 6.92 -10.80
CA THR A 142 -2.93 8.02 -11.17
C THR A 142 -2.25 7.79 -12.53
N MET A 143 -1.97 6.52 -12.87
CA MET A 143 -1.36 6.15 -14.13
C MET A 143 -2.31 6.28 -15.32
N LYS A 144 -3.64 6.30 -15.12
CA LYS A 144 -4.62 6.31 -16.21
C LYS A 144 -4.32 7.36 -17.28
N SER A 145 -3.95 8.57 -16.87
CA SER A 145 -3.63 9.68 -17.79
C SER A 145 -2.32 9.49 -18.57
N MET A 146 -1.43 8.64 -18.08
CA MET A 146 -0.12 8.32 -18.67
C MET A 146 -0.17 7.14 -19.63
N LEU A 147 -1.20 6.28 -19.51
CA LEU A 147 -1.35 5.06 -20.29
C LEU A 147 -2.19 5.31 -21.54
N GLY A 148 -1.72 4.83 -22.68
CA GLY A 148 -2.51 4.72 -23.90
C GLY A 148 -3.58 3.62 -23.82
N PRO A 149 -4.57 3.59 -24.73
CA PRO A 149 -5.66 2.60 -24.69
C PRO A 149 -5.17 1.15 -24.66
N THR A 150 -4.17 0.81 -25.47
CA THR A 150 -3.58 -0.55 -25.50
C THR A 150 -2.91 -0.93 -24.19
N GLU A 151 -2.28 0.03 -23.51
CA GLU A 151 -1.60 -0.22 -22.23
C GLU A 151 -2.61 -0.39 -21.08
N ARG A 152 -3.70 0.39 -21.10
CA ARG A 152 -4.81 0.22 -20.16
C ARG A 152 -5.49 -1.12 -20.34
N GLU A 153 -5.78 -1.52 -21.59
CA GLU A 153 -6.33 -2.84 -21.90
C GLU A 153 -5.43 -3.97 -21.42
N TRP A 154 -4.13 -3.83 -21.66
CA TRP A 154 -3.13 -4.80 -21.23
C TRP A 154 -3.09 -4.93 -19.71
N LEU A 155 -3.00 -3.81 -19.00
CA LEU A 155 -2.96 -3.79 -17.54
C LEU A 155 -4.26 -4.33 -16.94
N ALA A 156 -5.41 -3.99 -17.53
CA ALA A 156 -6.70 -4.51 -17.12
C ALA A 156 -6.79 -6.03 -17.27
N THR A 157 -6.30 -6.53 -18.39
CA THR A 157 -6.25 -7.97 -18.66
C THR A 157 -5.31 -8.67 -17.68
N ALA A 158 -4.15 -8.09 -17.35
CA ALA A 158 -3.23 -8.65 -16.37
C ALA A 158 -3.87 -8.80 -14.99
N ILE A 159 -4.53 -7.73 -14.51
CA ILE A 159 -5.19 -7.71 -13.21
C ILE A 159 -6.33 -8.73 -13.15
N VAL A 160 -7.13 -8.83 -14.20
CA VAL A 160 -8.23 -9.80 -14.27
C VAL A 160 -7.73 -11.23 -14.31
N GLN A 161 -6.70 -11.52 -15.10
CA GLN A 161 -6.11 -12.86 -15.07
C GLN A 161 -5.55 -13.20 -13.70
N LEU A 162 -4.96 -12.24 -13.00
CA LEU A 162 -4.43 -12.45 -11.65
C LEU A 162 -5.56 -12.75 -10.66
N VAL A 163 -6.64 -11.96 -10.68
CA VAL A 163 -7.82 -12.16 -9.82
C VAL A 163 -8.49 -13.52 -10.06
N TRP A 164 -8.53 -13.98 -11.31
CA TRP A 164 -9.15 -15.26 -11.66
C TRP A 164 -8.18 -16.44 -11.71
N ALA A 165 -6.91 -16.26 -11.31
CA ALA A 165 -5.86 -17.23 -11.53
C ALA A 165 -6.13 -18.59 -10.84
N ASP A 166 -6.77 -18.56 -9.67
CA ASP A 166 -7.15 -19.75 -8.89
C ASP A 166 -8.62 -20.17 -9.07
N GLY A 167 -9.37 -19.43 -9.88
CA GLY A 167 -10.79 -19.66 -10.17
C GLY A 167 -11.75 -19.23 -9.06
N VAL A 168 -11.29 -18.59 -7.98
CA VAL A 168 -12.13 -18.13 -6.87
C VAL A 168 -11.93 -16.64 -6.67
N VAL A 169 -12.99 -15.85 -6.90
CA VAL A 169 -12.95 -14.41 -6.64
C VAL A 169 -13.40 -14.13 -5.21
N GLU A 170 -12.48 -13.70 -4.37
CA GLU A 170 -12.73 -13.26 -3.01
C GLU A 170 -13.30 -11.82 -2.95
N ALA A 171 -13.89 -11.46 -1.80
CA ALA A 171 -14.42 -10.11 -1.58
C ALA A 171 -13.34 -9.02 -1.77
N ARG A 172 -12.08 -9.31 -1.40
CA ARG A 172 -10.93 -8.42 -1.63
C ARG A 172 -10.63 -8.20 -3.10
N GLU A 173 -10.76 -9.23 -3.93
CA GLU A 173 -10.52 -9.16 -5.37
C GLU A 173 -11.63 -8.41 -6.09
N THR A 174 -12.85 -8.47 -5.56
CA THR A 174 -13.98 -7.66 -6.06
C THR A 174 -13.69 -6.16 -5.97
N LEU A 175 -12.97 -5.71 -4.94
CA LEU A 175 -12.55 -4.31 -4.81
C LEU A 175 -11.60 -3.92 -5.95
N PHE A 176 -10.57 -4.74 -6.23
CA PHE A 176 -9.66 -4.52 -7.37
C PHE A 176 -10.41 -4.38 -8.69
N LEU A 177 -11.41 -5.23 -8.93
CA LEU A 177 -12.21 -5.19 -10.15
C LEU A 177 -13.06 -3.92 -10.26
N SER A 178 -13.60 -3.41 -9.14
CA SER A 178 -14.37 -2.16 -9.17
C SER A 178 -13.51 -0.96 -9.59
N HIS A 179 -12.26 -0.88 -9.11
CA HIS A 179 -11.35 0.19 -9.50
C HIS A 179 -10.74 -0.01 -10.87
N LEU A 180 -10.64 -1.27 -11.32
CA LEU A 180 -10.29 -1.55 -12.70
C LEU A 180 -11.28 -0.90 -13.67
N PHE A 181 -12.59 -0.91 -13.36
CA PHE A 181 -13.58 -0.24 -14.21
C PHE A 181 -13.36 1.27 -14.33
N ASP A 182 -12.78 1.92 -13.32
CA ASP A 182 -12.40 3.33 -13.41
C ASP A 182 -11.19 3.54 -14.33
N LEU A 183 -10.21 2.62 -14.30
CA LEU A 183 -9.04 2.64 -15.19
C LEU A 183 -9.45 2.59 -16.66
N ILE A 184 -10.48 1.79 -16.98
CA ILE A 184 -10.94 1.52 -18.35
C ILE A 184 -12.33 2.11 -18.66
N SER A 185 -12.74 3.15 -17.94
CA SER A 185 -14.09 3.73 -18.09
C SER A 185 -14.37 4.27 -19.49
N ASP A 186 -13.32 4.56 -20.24
CA ASP A 186 -13.38 5.19 -21.56
C ASP A 186 -13.37 4.13 -22.69
N GLU A 187 -13.35 2.84 -22.31
CA GLU A 187 -13.18 1.68 -23.17
C GLU A 187 -14.40 0.73 -23.04
N PRO A 188 -15.58 1.10 -23.60
CA PRO A 188 -16.85 0.42 -23.33
C PRO A 188 -16.89 -1.05 -23.77
N GLU A 189 -16.22 -1.42 -24.86
CA GLU A 189 -16.15 -2.81 -25.31
C GLU A 189 -15.34 -3.69 -24.34
N LEU A 190 -14.23 -3.16 -23.82
CA LEU A 190 -13.42 -3.86 -22.83
C LEU A 190 -14.19 -4.01 -21.51
N MET A 191 -14.88 -2.95 -21.06
CA MET A 191 -15.76 -3.03 -19.89
C MET A 191 -16.85 -4.09 -20.07
N LYS A 192 -17.45 -4.17 -21.25
CA LYS A 192 -18.45 -5.19 -21.57
C LYS A 192 -17.84 -6.59 -21.50
N GLN A 193 -16.70 -6.80 -22.15
CA GLN A 193 -16.00 -8.08 -22.14
C GLN A 193 -15.63 -8.53 -20.72
N LEU A 194 -15.15 -7.62 -19.88
CA LEU A 194 -14.81 -7.88 -18.48
C LEU A 194 -16.01 -8.29 -17.62
N ARG A 195 -17.19 -7.73 -17.90
CA ARG A 195 -18.41 -8.06 -17.16
C ARG A 195 -19.03 -9.37 -17.62
N GLU A 196 -19.00 -9.65 -18.92
CA GLU A 196 -19.69 -10.79 -19.52
C GLU A 196 -18.82 -12.06 -19.59
N ALA A 197 -17.51 -11.91 -19.80
CA ALA A 197 -16.59 -13.03 -20.01
C ALA A 197 -15.14 -12.70 -19.58
N PRO A 198 -14.88 -12.40 -18.29
CA PRO A 198 -13.54 -12.06 -17.79
C PRO A 198 -12.50 -13.15 -18.09
N GLN A 199 -12.89 -14.42 -18.00
CA GLN A 199 -12.06 -15.58 -18.33
C GLN A 199 -11.67 -15.70 -19.82
N SER A 200 -12.30 -14.90 -20.70
CA SER A 200 -11.94 -14.87 -22.13
C SER A 200 -10.71 -14.00 -22.42
N LEU A 201 -10.31 -13.17 -21.45
CA LEU A 201 -9.17 -12.27 -21.57
C LEU A 201 -7.86 -13.03 -21.46
N ASP A 202 -6.95 -12.72 -22.38
CA ASP A 202 -5.72 -13.46 -22.54
C ASP A 202 -4.52 -12.53 -22.76
N LEU A 203 -3.66 -12.39 -21.74
CA LEU A 203 -2.40 -11.65 -21.85
C LEU A 203 -1.53 -12.15 -22.99
N GLU A 204 -1.61 -13.45 -23.33
CA GLU A 204 -0.80 -14.00 -24.41
C GLU A 204 -1.27 -13.56 -25.80
N LYS A 205 -2.58 -13.26 -25.92
CA LYS A 205 -3.20 -12.77 -27.16
C LYS A 205 -3.01 -11.27 -27.33
N LEU A 206 -2.71 -10.55 -26.25
CA LEU A 206 -2.34 -9.15 -26.33
C LEU A 206 -0.90 -9.00 -26.85
N GLY A 207 -0.68 -7.93 -27.61
CA GLY A 207 0.66 -7.51 -28.02
C GLY A 207 1.54 -7.16 -26.82
N SER A 208 2.82 -6.88 -27.08
CA SER A 208 3.70 -6.37 -26.03
C SER A 208 3.40 -4.88 -25.78
N PRO A 209 3.11 -4.47 -24.53
CA PRO A 209 2.94 -3.05 -24.20
C PRO A 209 4.28 -2.32 -24.29
N HIS A 210 4.24 -1.00 -24.50
CA HIS A 210 5.44 -0.17 -24.61
C HIS A 210 5.70 0.58 -23.30
N PHE A 211 6.05 -0.16 -22.26
CA PHE A 211 6.47 0.44 -20.99
C PHE A 211 7.97 0.73 -20.97
N GLY A 212 8.37 1.87 -20.39
CA GLY A 212 9.76 2.09 -20.02
C GLY A 212 10.21 1.06 -18.97
N THR A 213 11.49 0.68 -18.96
CA THR A 213 12.01 -0.41 -18.11
C THR A 213 11.64 -0.25 -16.63
N GLU A 214 11.87 0.93 -16.05
CA GLU A 214 11.56 1.22 -14.64
C GLU A 214 10.05 1.07 -14.34
N PHE A 215 9.22 1.51 -15.26
CA PHE A 215 7.77 1.42 -15.14
C PHE A 215 7.27 -0.02 -15.26
N ALA A 216 7.84 -0.80 -16.18
CA ALA A 216 7.56 -2.23 -16.32
C ALA A 216 7.93 -2.99 -15.03
N GLU A 217 9.10 -2.72 -14.45
CA GLU A 217 9.50 -3.35 -13.18
C GLU A 217 8.56 -2.96 -12.03
N THR A 218 8.10 -1.70 -12.00
CA THR A 218 7.12 -1.22 -11.02
C THR A 218 5.79 -1.95 -11.15
N ILE A 219 5.26 -2.10 -12.37
CA ILE A 219 4.04 -2.87 -12.63
C ILE A 219 4.22 -4.34 -12.20
N LEU A 220 5.37 -4.95 -12.48
CA LEU A 220 5.62 -6.33 -12.09
C LEU A 220 5.64 -6.52 -10.56
N ARG A 221 6.25 -5.59 -9.82
CA ARG A 221 6.20 -5.61 -8.35
C ARG A 221 4.76 -5.52 -7.86
N TYR A 222 3.94 -4.66 -8.45
CA TYR A 222 2.55 -4.51 -8.04
C TYR A 222 1.72 -5.75 -8.32
N LEU A 223 1.86 -6.33 -9.52
CA LEU A 223 1.22 -7.60 -9.82
C LEU A 223 1.66 -8.66 -8.81
N THR A 224 2.94 -8.74 -8.48
CA THR A 224 3.45 -9.67 -7.45
C THR A 224 2.80 -9.42 -6.08
N GLU A 225 2.71 -8.18 -5.63
CA GLU A 225 2.06 -7.82 -4.36
C GLU A 225 0.57 -8.19 -4.36
N MET A 226 -0.11 -8.11 -5.50
CA MET A 226 -1.51 -8.54 -5.61
C MET A 226 -1.67 -10.06 -5.44
N THR A 227 -0.62 -10.86 -5.65
CA THR A 227 -0.63 -12.32 -5.45
C THR A 227 -0.53 -12.75 -3.98
N LEU A 228 -0.35 -11.81 -3.05
CA LEU A 228 -0.18 -12.13 -1.64
C LEU A 228 -1.48 -12.70 -1.04
N SER A 229 -1.42 -13.93 -0.54
CA SER A 229 -2.40 -14.48 0.40
C SER A 229 -1.95 -14.27 1.84
N ASP A 230 -2.68 -14.83 2.81
CA ASP A 230 -2.42 -14.59 4.24
C ASP A 230 -1.12 -15.26 4.73
N GLU A 231 -0.66 -16.30 4.02
CA GLU A 231 0.49 -17.11 4.45
C GLU A 231 1.59 -17.23 3.39
N ARG A 232 1.35 -16.83 2.13
CA ARG A 232 2.30 -17.01 1.03
C ARG A 232 1.98 -16.12 -0.18
N LEU A 233 2.89 -16.11 -1.15
CA LEU A 233 2.59 -15.70 -2.52
C LEU A 233 1.86 -16.84 -3.24
N GLU A 234 0.70 -16.57 -3.84
CA GLU A 234 -0.09 -17.61 -4.50
C GLU A 234 0.56 -18.04 -5.83
N PRO A 235 0.85 -19.35 -6.02
CA PRO A 235 1.58 -19.84 -7.19
C PRO A 235 0.94 -19.45 -8.52
N PHE A 236 -0.39 -19.55 -8.62
CA PHE A 236 -1.13 -19.22 -9.84
C PHE A 236 -1.03 -17.73 -10.18
N GLY A 237 -1.12 -16.86 -9.19
CA GLY A 237 -0.92 -15.42 -9.39
C GLY A 237 0.51 -15.09 -9.81
N LEU A 238 1.51 -15.77 -9.25
CA LEU A 238 2.92 -15.57 -9.62
C LEU A 238 3.18 -15.97 -11.08
N ASP A 239 2.52 -17.01 -11.57
CA ASP A 239 2.64 -17.40 -12.99
C ASP A 239 2.09 -16.31 -13.91
N VAL A 240 0.97 -15.68 -13.55
CA VAL A 240 0.44 -14.51 -14.26
C VAL A 240 1.44 -13.34 -14.21
N ALA A 241 2.03 -13.07 -13.04
CA ALA A 241 3.04 -12.01 -12.89
C ALA A 241 4.28 -12.26 -13.78
N ARG A 242 4.77 -13.50 -13.86
CA ARG A 242 5.88 -13.89 -14.75
C ARG A 242 5.54 -13.69 -16.22
N VAL A 243 4.35 -14.12 -16.65
CA VAL A 243 3.87 -13.92 -18.02
C VAL A 243 3.78 -12.43 -18.35
N ALA A 244 3.21 -11.64 -17.44
CA ALA A 244 3.14 -10.20 -17.53
C ALA A 244 4.54 -9.57 -17.68
N GLY A 245 5.49 -9.92 -16.79
CA GLY A 245 6.87 -9.43 -16.83
C GLY A 245 7.57 -9.72 -18.16
N LYS A 246 7.46 -10.96 -18.66
CA LYS A 246 8.01 -11.35 -19.96
C LYS A 246 7.43 -10.49 -21.10
N ARG A 247 6.12 -10.24 -21.08
CA ARG A 247 5.44 -9.45 -22.12
C ARG A 247 5.82 -7.96 -22.07
N MET A 248 6.19 -7.44 -20.90
CA MET A 248 6.74 -6.09 -20.74
C MET A 248 8.24 -6.00 -21.09
N GLY A 249 8.87 -7.10 -21.52
CA GLY A 249 10.29 -7.13 -21.89
C GLY A 249 11.26 -7.31 -20.72
N ILE A 250 10.77 -7.71 -19.53
CA ILE A 250 11.62 -8.02 -18.37
C ILE A 250 12.21 -9.43 -18.57
N THR A 251 13.52 -9.56 -18.32
CA THR A 251 14.17 -10.88 -18.42
C THR A 251 13.67 -11.82 -17.32
N PRO A 252 13.62 -13.14 -17.55
CA PRO A 252 13.21 -14.10 -16.53
C PRO A 252 14.00 -13.96 -15.22
N GLU A 253 15.31 -13.75 -15.31
CA GLU A 253 16.18 -13.60 -14.14
C GLU A 253 15.82 -12.37 -13.31
N ARG A 254 15.56 -11.24 -13.99
CA ARG A 254 15.16 -10.00 -13.32
C ARG A 254 13.75 -10.11 -12.75
N ALA A 255 12.83 -10.77 -13.45
CA ALA A 255 11.49 -11.00 -12.95
C ALA A 255 11.49 -11.82 -11.65
N GLU A 256 12.28 -12.90 -11.57
CA GLU A 256 12.41 -13.69 -10.33
C GLU A 256 13.07 -12.88 -9.20
N GLU A 257 14.08 -12.06 -9.51
CA GLU A 257 14.70 -11.18 -8.51
C GLU A 257 13.66 -10.21 -7.91
N LEU A 258 12.86 -9.56 -8.76
CA LEU A 258 11.79 -8.64 -8.34
C LEU A 258 10.72 -9.34 -7.50
N ILE A 259 10.32 -10.56 -7.88
CA ILE A 259 9.36 -11.37 -7.12
C ILE A 259 9.92 -11.71 -5.73
N LEU A 260 11.18 -12.17 -5.66
CA LEU A 260 11.84 -12.55 -4.41
C LEU A 260 12.07 -11.35 -3.49
N GLU A 261 12.46 -10.21 -4.03
CA GLU A 261 12.59 -8.96 -3.27
C GLU A 261 11.25 -8.57 -2.64
N THR A 262 10.17 -8.64 -3.43
CA THR A 262 8.81 -8.32 -2.98
C THR A 262 8.38 -9.24 -1.82
N GLY A 263 8.61 -10.56 -1.94
CA GLY A 263 8.36 -11.51 -0.86
C GLY A 263 9.13 -11.21 0.43
N LYS A 264 10.45 -10.96 0.31
CA LYS A 264 11.33 -10.67 1.45
C LYS A 264 10.92 -9.41 2.20
N ILE A 265 10.58 -8.34 1.47
CA ILE A 265 10.17 -7.06 2.05
C ILE A 265 8.93 -7.24 2.94
N LEU A 266 8.01 -8.12 2.51
CA LEU A 266 6.74 -8.36 3.18
C LEU A 266 6.81 -9.47 4.24
N GLY A 267 7.99 -10.08 4.40
CA GLY A 267 8.28 -11.06 5.45
C GLY A 267 7.78 -12.47 5.11
N PHE A 268 7.81 -12.84 3.83
CA PHE A 268 7.58 -14.19 3.30
C PHE A 268 8.86 -14.83 2.77
#